data_AF-A0A286EI18-F1
#
_entry.id   AF-A0A286EI18-F1
#
_cell.length_a   1.000
_cell.length_b   1.000
_cell.length_c   1.000
_cell.angle_alpha   90.00
_cell.angle_beta   90.00
_cell.angle_gamma   90.00
#
_symmetry.space_group_name_H-M   'P 1'
#
loop_
_entity.id
_entity.type
_entity.pdbx_description
1 polymer ?
#
loop_
_entity_poly.entity_id
_entity_poly.type
_entity_poly.pdbx_seq_one_letter_code
_entity_poly.pdbx_strand_id
1 'polypeptide(L)'
;MDTTVELEQRPSNVVAKLDAACAAAADLARAAAVEASEQEVGEYLGADAVADRIVTHRFAASVPGYTGWHWSVTVARASRSKVITIDEVLLLPGTDALLAPAWVPWNERVRPGDLSPGDLIPADPNDPRLAPAYTLSDDPAVEAVAAELGVGRVHVMSREGRLDTAERWQLGETGPDTAMARHAPAHCGTCGFYLPLAGSLAAAFGACANSIANSDGRIVSVEHGCGAHSELVIEVASLSEPVGEIYEDEQFV
;
A
#
# COMPACT_ATOMS: atom_id res chain seq x y z
N MET A 1 -22.83 -16.09 7.75
CA MET A 1 -24.13 -15.98 7.05
C MET A 1 -23.96 -14.87 6.04
N ASP A 2 -23.42 -15.25 4.90
CA ASP A 2 -23.13 -14.35 3.78
C ASP A 2 -24.40 -14.26 2.95
N THR A 3 -25.01 -13.08 2.88
CA THR A 3 -26.26 -12.87 2.15
C THR A 3 -26.00 -11.86 1.04
N THR A 4 -25.19 -12.26 0.06
CA THR A 4 -25.08 -11.55 -1.20
C THR A 4 -26.38 -11.79 -1.97
N VAL A 5 -27.26 -10.79 -1.99
CA VAL A 5 -28.43 -10.79 -2.86
C VAL A 5 -27.93 -10.53 -4.27
N GLU A 6 -27.73 -11.60 -5.05
CA GLU A 6 -27.50 -11.49 -6.49
C GLU A 6 -28.78 -10.95 -7.15
N LEU A 7 -28.76 -9.67 -7.53
CA LEU A 7 -29.79 -9.08 -8.37
C LEU A 7 -29.61 -9.65 -9.78
N GLU A 8 -30.32 -10.73 -10.11
CA GLU A 8 -30.42 -11.24 -11.48
C GLU A 8 -31.02 -10.15 -12.40
N GLN A 9 -30.15 -9.43 -13.11
CA GLN A 9 -30.56 -8.58 -14.21
C GLN A 9 -31.01 -9.45 -15.38
N ARG A 10 -32.32 -9.57 -15.58
CA ARG A 10 -32.89 -10.19 -16.78
C ARG A 10 -32.55 -9.33 -18.01
N PRO A 11 -31.81 -9.85 -19.01
CA PRO A 11 -31.57 -9.10 -20.24
C PRO A 11 -32.88 -8.94 -21.00
N SER A 12 -33.39 -7.70 -21.05
CA SER A 12 -34.44 -7.29 -21.97
C SER A 12 -33.86 -7.26 -23.38
N ASN A 13 -34.02 -8.34 -24.14
CA ASN A 13 -33.54 -8.48 -25.52
C ASN A 13 -34.37 -7.69 -26.56
N VAL A 14 -35.15 -6.69 -26.13
CA VAL A 14 -35.85 -5.77 -27.03
C VAL A 14 -35.01 -4.50 -27.14
N VAL A 15 -34.33 -4.32 -28.27
CA VAL A 15 -33.71 -3.04 -28.61
C VAL A 15 -34.83 -2.00 -28.66
N ALA A 16 -34.88 -1.13 -27.65
CA ALA A 16 -35.90 -0.09 -27.59
C ALA A 16 -35.78 0.80 -28.83
N LYS A 17 -36.91 1.10 -29.47
CA LYS A 17 -36.92 2.02 -30.60
C LYS A 17 -36.74 3.44 -30.07
N LEU A 18 -35.80 4.18 -30.66
CA LEU A 18 -35.60 5.58 -30.34
C LEU A 18 -36.86 6.39 -30.66
N ASP A 19 -37.51 6.91 -29.62
CA ASP A 19 -38.71 7.74 -29.74
C ASP A 19 -38.33 9.09 -30.33
N ALA A 20 -38.95 9.48 -31.45
CA ALA A 20 -38.55 10.68 -32.19
C ALA A 20 -38.77 11.98 -31.40
N ALA A 21 -39.77 12.04 -30.53
CA ALA A 21 -40.02 13.24 -29.72
C ALA A 21 -38.97 13.36 -28.62
N CYS A 22 -38.72 12.28 -27.88
CA CYS A 22 -37.66 12.25 -26.87
C CYS A 22 -36.28 12.48 -27.48
N ALA A 23 -35.96 11.88 -28.63
CA ALA A 23 -34.69 12.08 -29.31
C ALA A 23 -34.46 13.52 -29.82
N ALA A 24 -35.53 14.27 -30.05
CA ALA A 24 -35.45 15.69 -30.41
C ALA A 24 -35.29 16.62 -29.19
N ALA A 25 -35.35 16.10 -27.96
CA ALA A 25 -35.32 16.89 -26.73
C ALA A 25 -33.90 17.17 -26.20
N ALA A 26 -32.89 17.20 -27.07
CA ALA A 26 -31.50 17.44 -26.68
C ALA A 26 -31.31 18.81 -25.99
N ASP A 27 -32.05 19.85 -26.42
CA ASP A 27 -31.95 21.18 -25.79
C ASP A 27 -32.53 21.19 -24.37
N LEU A 28 -33.66 20.50 -24.16
CA LEU A 28 -34.25 20.31 -22.84
C LEU A 28 -33.28 19.54 -21.93
N ALA A 29 -32.66 18.48 -22.46
CA ALA A 29 -31.68 17.68 -21.75
C ALA A 29 -30.43 18.49 -21.39
N ARG A 30 -29.91 19.29 -22.34
CA ARG A 30 -28.76 20.19 -22.09
C ARG A 30 -29.09 21.21 -21.02
N ALA A 31 -30.27 21.84 -21.07
CA ALA A 31 -30.69 22.80 -20.07
C ALA A 31 -30.75 22.17 -18.67
N ALA A 32 -31.25 20.94 -18.55
CA ALA A 32 -31.27 20.21 -17.29
C ALA A 32 -29.86 19.86 -16.76
N ALA A 33 -28.93 19.49 -17.64
CA ALA A 33 -27.53 19.28 -17.25
C ALA A 33 -26.85 20.57 -16.78
N VAL A 34 -27.13 21.70 -17.43
CA VAL A 34 -26.63 23.03 -17.03
C VAL A 34 -27.26 23.47 -15.71
N GLU A 35 -28.52 23.15 -15.45
CA GLU A 35 -29.15 23.44 -14.16
C GLU A 35 -28.57 22.59 -13.03
N ALA A 36 -28.27 21.31 -13.29
CA ALA A 36 -27.71 20.39 -12.31
C ALA A 36 -26.23 20.67 -11.98
N SER A 37 -25.53 21.45 -12.80
CA SER A 37 -24.12 21.76 -12.61
C SER A 37 -23.86 23.25 -12.74
N GLU A 38 -23.20 23.87 -11.76
CA GLU A 38 -22.69 25.25 -11.89
C GLU A 38 -21.52 25.37 -12.91
N GLN A 39 -21.25 24.31 -13.68
CA GLN A 39 -20.11 24.19 -14.59
C GLN A 39 -20.55 23.94 -16.04
N GLU A 40 -19.60 24.03 -16.97
CA GLU A 40 -19.90 23.89 -18.40
C GLU A 40 -20.24 22.45 -18.79
N VAL A 41 -21.39 22.32 -19.46
CA VAL A 41 -21.80 21.12 -20.20
C VAL A 41 -21.22 21.20 -21.60
N GLY A 42 -20.37 20.24 -21.94
CA GLY A 42 -19.61 20.21 -23.20
C GLY A 42 -20.40 19.75 -24.42
N GLU A 43 -19.67 19.18 -25.38
CA GLU A 43 -20.21 18.73 -26.67
C GLU A 43 -21.28 17.65 -26.52
N TYR A 44 -22.22 17.61 -27.45
CA TYR A 44 -23.25 16.57 -27.48
C TYR A 44 -22.67 15.27 -28.05
N LEU A 45 -22.80 14.18 -27.29
CA LEU A 45 -22.21 12.87 -27.60
C LEU A 45 -23.20 11.89 -28.22
N GLY A 46 -24.49 12.25 -28.26
CA GLY A 46 -25.55 11.43 -28.85
C GLY A 46 -26.66 11.05 -27.86
N ALA A 47 -27.56 10.19 -28.32
CA ALA A 47 -28.67 9.68 -27.51
C ALA A 47 -28.97 8.21 -27.82
N ASP A 48 -29.37 7.48 -26.78
CA ASP A 48 -29.79 6.08 -26.89
C ASP A 48 -31.18 5.87 -26.29
N ALA A 49 -31.92 4.93 -26.86
CA ALA A 49 -33.18 4.49 -26.30
C ALA A 49 -32.93 3.52 -25.14
N VAL A 50 -33.41 3.88 -23.95
CA VAL A 50 -33.35 3.01 -22.76
C VAL A 50 -34.58 2.09 -22.71
N ALA A 51 -35.74 2.65 -23.04
CA ALA A 51 -37.01 1.92 -23.10
C ALA A 51 -38.00 2.63 -24.04
N ASP A 52 -39.22 2.10 -24.18
CA ASP A 52 -40.28 2.77 -24.94
C ASP A 52 -40.54 4.17 -24.36
N ARG A 53 -40.32 5.20 -25.18
CA ARG A 53 -40.48 6.63 -24.82
C ARG A 53 -39.57 7.11 -23.69
N ILE A 54 -38.43 6.46 -23.51
CA ILE A 54 -37.37 6.86 -22.58
C ILE A 54 -36.05 6.89 -23.34
N VAL A 55 -35.42 8.06 -23.39
CA VAL A 55 -34.19 8.32 -24.14
C VAL A 55 -33.18 9.01 -23.25
N THR A 56 -31.94 8.58 -23.28
CA THR A 56 -30.84 9.22 -22.55
C THR A 56 -29.95 9.98 -23.52
N HIS A 57 -29.82 11.29 -23.29
CA HIS A 57 -28.91 12.19 -23.99
C HIS A 57 -27.58 12.28 -23.24
N ARG A 58 -26.46 12.24 -23.97
CA ARG A 58 -25.12 12.37 -23.39
C ARG A 58 -24.41 13.63 -23.84
N PHE A 59 -23.70 14.27 -22.93
CA PHE A 59 -22.87 15.45 -23.18
C PHE A 59 -21.52 15.30 -22.50
N ALA A 60 -20.43 15.72 -23.13
CA ALA A 60 -19.11 15.70 -22.49
C ALA A 60 -19.13 16.55 -21.20
N ALA A 61 -18.45 16.08 -20.15
CA ALA A 61 -18.29 16.85 -18.94
C ALA A 61 -16.99 17.67 -18.99
N SER A 62 -17.09 18.99 -18.82
CA SER A 62 -15.93 19.87 -18.68
C SER A 62 -15.67 20.20 -17.20
N VAL A 63 -15.81 19.20 -16.34
CA VAL A 63 -15.70 19.36 -14.87
C VAL A 63 -14.27 19.01 -14.42
N PRO A 64 -13.54 19.90 -13.73
CA PRO A 64 -12.20 19.59 -13.22
C PRO A 64 -12.19 18.34 -12.34
N GLY A 65 -11.28 17.40 -12.63
CA GLY A 65 -11.19 16.11 -11.94
C GLY A 65 -12.04 14.99 -12.53
N TYR A 66 -12.94 15.29 -13.47
CA TYR A 66 -13.82 14.32 -14.14
C TYR A 66 -13.44 14.15 -15.63
N THR A 67 -12.14 14.06 -15.91
CA THR A 67 -11.64 13.80 -17.28
C THR A 67 -12.21 12.49 -17.81
N GLY A 68 -12.80 12.53 -19.01
CA GLY A 68 -13.42 11.36 -19.66
C GLY A 68 -14.83 11.04 -19.17
N TRP A 69 -15.42 11.87 -18.30
CA TRP A 69 -16.81 11.72 -17.85
C TRP A 69 -17.79 12.45 -18.78
N HIS A 70 -19.07 12.10 -18.66
CA HIS A 70 -20.14 12.70 -19.43
C HIS A 70 -21.40 12.88 -18.57
N TRP A 71 -22.14 13.94 -18.85
CA TRP A 71 -23.50 14.12 -18.37
C TRP A 71 -24.42 13.17 -19.13
N SER A 72 -25.26 12.47 -18.39
CA SER A 72 -26.27 11.54 -18.89
C SER A 72 -27.63 12.03 -18.40
N VAL A 73 -28.46 12.50 -19.33
CA VAL A 73 -29.77 13.09 -19.03
C VAL A 73 -30.85 12.22 -19.65
N THR A 74 -31.62 11.56 -18.80
CA THR A 74 -32.72 10.70 -19.24
C THR A 74 -34.00 11.51 -19.31
N VAL A 75 -34.65 11.49 -20.47
CA VAL A 75 -35.93 12.14 -20.73
C VAL A 75 -36.98 11.10 -21.04
N ALA A 76 -38.21 11.35 -20.58
CA ALA A 76 -39.34 10.47 -20.78
C ALA A 76 -40.58 11.23 -21.21
N ARG A 77 -41.52 10.55 -21.88
CA ARG A 77 -42.86 11.09 -22.11
C ARG A 77 -43.95 10.07 -21.83
N ALA A 78 -45.01 10.51 -21.17
CA ALA A 78 -46.17 9.68 -20.89
C ALA A 78 -46.92 9.29 -22.18
N SER A 79 -47.71 8.22 -22.10
CA SER A 79 -48.53 7.77 -23.23
C SER A 79 -49.50 8.83 -23.71
N ARG A 80 -49.52 9.05 -25.03
CA ARG A 80 -50.32 10.08 -25.71
C ARG A 80 -50.01 11.53 -25.30
N SER A 81 -49.03 11.74 -24.41
CA SER A 81 -48.53 13.07 -24.07
C SER A 81 -47.55 13.56 -25.14
N LYS A 82 -47.61 14.86 -25.41
CA LYS A 82 -46.60 15.60 -26.17
C LYS A 82 -45.56 16.28 -25.27
N VAL A 83 -45.80 16.28 -23.96
CA VAL A 83 -44.89 16.86 -22.96
C VAL A 83 -43.82 15.83 -22.63
N ILE A 84 -42.56 16.26 -22.74
CA ILE A 84 -41.36 15.50 -22.40
C ILE A 84 -40.88 16.05 -21.05
N THR A 85 -40.52 15.17 -20.14
CA THR A 85 -40.03 15.49 -18.79
C THR A 85 -38.64 14.91 -18.59
N ILE A 86 -37.87 15.52 -17.70
CA ILE A 86 -36.61 14.95 -17.21
C ILE A 86 -36.93 13.88 -16.17
N ASP A 87 -36.30 12.72 -16.29
CA ASP A 87 -36.37 11.63 -15.31
C ASP A 87 -35.18 11.72 -14.34
N GLU A 88 -33.96 11.83 -14.88
CA GLU A 88 -32.72 11.93 -14.10
C GLU A 88 -31.63 12.70 -14.86
N VAL A 89 -30.70 13.26 -14.09
CA VAL A 89 -29.47 13.89 -14.57
C VAL A 89 -28.31 13.31 -13.76
N LEU A 90 -27.41 12.60 -14.43
CA LEU A 90 -26.29 11.91 -13.81
C LEU A 90 -24.97 12.34 -14.44
N LEU A 91 -23.90 12.39 -13.66
CA LEU A 91 -22.53 12.49 -14.15
C LEU A 91 -21.92 11.09 -14.09
N LEU A 92 -21.63 10.50 -15.25
CA LEU A 92 -21.19 9.11 -15.36
C LEU A 92 -19.81 9.00 -16.00
N PRO A 93 -18.99 8.02 -15.60
CA PRO A 93 -17.70 7.79 -16.22
C PRO A 93 -17.88 7.26 -17.65
N GLY A 94 -17.16 7.87 -18.60
CA GLY A 94 -16.98 7.29 -19.94
C GLY A 94 -15.88 6.24 -19.97
N THR A 95 -15.59 5.71 -21.17
CA THR A 95 -14.53 4.69 -21.36
C THR A 95 -13.14 5.20 -21.03
N ASP A 96 -12.92 6.50 -21.18
CA ASP A 96 -11.64 7.17 -20.92
C ASP A 96 -11.61 7.84 -19.53
N ALA A 97 -12.60 7.54 -18.68
CA ALA A 97 -12.68 8.13 -17.35
C ALA A 97 -11.62 7.57 -16.41
N LEU A 98 -10.94 8.46 -15.70
CA LEU A 98 -10.13 8.09 -14.54
C LEU A 98 -11.05 7.70 -13.39
N LEU A 99 -11.07 6.40 -13.06
CA LEU A 99 -11.80 5.84 -11.93
C LEU A 99 -10.93 5.74 -10.69
N ALA A 100 -11.55 5.85 -9.53
CA ALA A 100 -10.89 5.53 -8.27
C ALA A 100 -10.49 4.04 -8.24
N PRO A 101 -9.37 3.70 -7.59
CA PRO A 101 -9.04 2.29 -7.34
C PRO A 101 -10.13 1.61 -6.50
N ALA A 102 -10.17 0.28 -6.56
CA ALA A 102 -11.08 -0.50 -5.74
C ALA A 102 -10.90 -0.15 -4.25
N TRP A 103 -12.02 -0.05 -3.53
CA TRP A 103 -11.99 0.19 -2.10
C TRP A 103 -11.37 -1.02 -1.38
N VAL A 104 -10.44 -0.74 -0.47
CA VAL A 104 -9.74 -1.77 0.34
C VAL A 104 -10.12 -1.58 1.82
N PRO A 105 -10.52 -2.65 2.54
CA PRO A 105 -10.77 -2.60 3.97
C PRO A 105 -9.63 -1.95 4.76
N TRP A 106 -9.96 -1.21 5.83
CA TRP A 106 -8.94 -0.45 6.58
C TRP A 106 -7.85 -1.36 7.17
N ASN A 107 -8.20 -2.56 7.64
CA ASN A 107 -7.29 -3.54 8.25
C ASN A 107 -6.28 -4.10 7.24
N GLU A 108 -6.66 -4.17 5.96
CA GLU A 108 -5.77 -4.57 4.86
C GLU A 108 -4.89 -3.41 4.38
N ARG A 109 -5.18 -2.17 4.80
CA ARG A 109 -4.38 -0.99 4.45
C ARG A 109 -3.24 -0.71 5.42
N VAL A 110 -3.26 -1.25 6.63
CA VAL A 110 -2.27 -0.98 7.67
C VAL A 110 -0.90 -1.55 7.28
N ARG A 111 0.12 -0.70 7.30
CA ARG A 111 1.51 -1.03 6.98
C ARG A 111 2.42 -0.87 8.19
N PRO A 112 3.63 -1.47 8.17
CA PRO A 112 4.66 -1.17 9.15
C PRO A 112 4.90 0.35 9.21
N GLY A 113 4.82 0.92 10.41
CA GLY A 113 4.99 2.36 10.64
C GLY A 113 3.69 3.16 10.75
N ASP A 114 2.53 2.59 10.41
CA ASP A 114 1.24 3.29 10.51
C ASP A 114 0.71 3.40 11.95
N LEU A 115 1.26 2.62 12.89
CA LEU A 115 0.82 2.59 14.28
C LEU A 115 1.37 3.78 15.08
N SER A 116 0.46 4.48 15.76
CA SER A 116 0.70 5.60 16.67
C SER A 116 0.38 5.23 18.13
N PRO A 117 0.86 6.02 19.12
CA PRO A 117 0.53 5.78 20.52
C PRO A 117 -0.99 5.75 20.77
N GLY A 118 -1.48 4.64 21.31
CA GLY A 118 -2.91 4.43 21.60
C GLY A 118 -3.65 3.56 20.58
N ASP A 119 -3.04 3.23 19.44
CA ASP A 119 -3.64 2.34 18.45
C ASP A 119 -3.70 0.90 18.97
N LEU A 120 -4.86 0.27 18.82
CA LEU A 120 -5.11 -1.11 19.20
C LEU A 120 -5.64 -1.89 17.99
N ILE A 121 -4.80 -2.77 17.44
CA ILE A 121 -5.19 -3.69 16.38
C ILE A 121 -5.13 -5.11 16.94
N PRO A 122 -6.28 -5.75 17.24
CA PRO A 122 -6.26 -7.13 17.68
C PRO A 122 -5.76 -8.03 16.56
N ALA A 123 -5.01 -9.07 16.92
CA ALA A 123 -4.66 -10.11 15.97
C ALA A 123 -5.92 -10.84 15.49
N ASP A 124 -5.92 -11.29 14.24
CA ASP A 124 -6.98 -12.17 13.74
C ASP A 124 -6.99 -13.48 14.56
N PRO A 125 -8.14 -13.97 15.04
CA PRO A 125 -8.23 -15.23 15.77
C PRO A 125 -7.68 -16.45 15.00
N ASN A 126 -7.61 -16.37 13.67
CA ASN A 126 -7.08 -17.41 12.79
C ASN A 126 -5.80 -16.98 12.06
N ASP A 127 -5.02 -16.03 12.60
CA ASP A 127 -3.76 -15.62 11.99
C ASP A 127 -2.78 -16.82 11.91
N PRO A 128 -2.41 -17.31 10.70
CA PRO A 128 -1.55 -18.48 10.55
C PRO A 128 -0.13 -18.26 11.07
N ARG A 129 0.26 -17.00 11.32
CA ARG A 129 1.56 -16.64 11.91
C ARG A 129 1.61 -16.87 13.42
N LEU A 130 0.48 -17.15 14.07
CA LEU A 130 0.38 -17.45 15.49
C LEU A 130 0.04 -18.92 15.73
N ALA A 131 0.56 -19.49 16.81
CA ALA A 131 0.25 -20.84 17.27
C ALA A 131 -0.05 -20.81 18.78
N PRO A 132 -1.00 -21.63 19.28
CA PRO A 132 -1.23 -21.78 20.72
C PRO A 132 0.02 -22.28 21.45
N ALA A 133 0.31 -21.70 22.61
CA ALA A 133 1.49 -22.03 23.43
C ALA A 133 1.10 -22.52 24.84
N TYR A 134 0.36 -23.63 24.91
CA TYR A 134 0.04 -24.26 26.19
C TYR A 134 1.08 -25.33 26.56
N THR A 135 1.90 -25.03 27.55
CA THR A 135 2.39 -26.03 28.51
C THR A 135 2.48 -25.32 29.83
N LEU A 136 1.68 -25.73 30.82
CA LEU A 136 1.89 -25.35 32.22
C LEU A 136 2.53 -26.56 32.88
N SER A 137 3.78 -26.41 33.33
CA SER A 137 4.50 -27.43 34.10
C SER A 137 4.96 -26.82 35.42
N ASP A 138 5.00 -27.62 36.49
CA ASP A 138 5.54 -27.24 37.79
C ASP A 138 7.01 -27.68 37.97
N ASP A 139 7.63 -28.24 36.92
CA ASP A 139 9.03 -28.65 36.89
C ASP A 139 9.93 -27.48 36.44
N PRO A 140 10.89 -27.00 37.27
CA PRO A 140 11.80 -25.92 36.93
C PRO A 140 12.64 -26.15 35.65
N ALA A 141 12.97 -27.41 35.32
CA ALA A 141 13.72 -27.73 34.12
C ALA A 141 12.86 -27.59 32.85
N VAL A 142 11.56 -27.86 32.95
CA VAL A 142 10.60 -27.64 31.86
C VAL A 142 10.31 -26.15 31.70
N GLU A 143 10.14 -25.42 32.80
CA GLU A 143 9.86 -23.98 32.79
C GLU A 143 11.00 -23.14 32.19
N ALA A 144 12.26 -23.53 32.41
CA ALA A 144 13.41 -22.86 31.80
C ALA A 144 13.36 -22.91 30.26
N VAL A 145 13.07 -24.09 29.70
CA VAL A 145 12.94 -24.29 28.25
C VAL A 145 11.64 -23.66 27.72
N ALA A 146 10.56 -23.75 28.50
CA ALA A 146 9.28 -23.12 28.19
C ALA A 146 9.43 -21.60 28.03
N ALA A 147 10.13 -20.95 28.95
CA ALA A 147 10.39 -19.51 28.91
C ALA A 147 11.20 -19.09 27.67
N GLU A 148 12.25 -19.84 27.32
CA GLU A 148 13.04 -19.60 26.10
C GLU A 148 12.21 -19.74 24.80
N LEU A 149 11.26 -20.68 24.80
CA LEU A 149 10.36 -20.92 23.67
C LEU A 149 9.11 -20.02 23.70
N GLY A 150 8.92 -19.20 24.74
CA GLY A 150 7.74 -18.36 24.95
C GLY A 150 6.47 -19.13 25.34
N VAL A 151 6.60 -20.40 25.74
CA VAL A 151 5.53 -21.24 26.27
C VAL A 151 5.04 -20.66 27.60
N GLY A 152 3.72 -20.59 27.78
CA GLY A 152 3.07 -19.81 28.85
C GLY A 152 2.44 -18.49 28.37
N ARG A 153 2.76 -18.04 27.16
CA ARG A 153 1.99 -17.00 26.44
C ARG A 153 0.74 -17.61 25.80
N VAL A 154 -0.31 -16.81 25.60
CA VAL A 154 -1.52 -17.27 24.88
C VAL A 154 -1.16 -17.81 23.49
N HIS A 155 -0.26 -17.11 22.80
CA HIS A 155 0.27 -17.51 21.49
C HIS A 155 1.78 -17.27 21.39
N VAL A 156 2.42 -18.07 20.56
CA VAL A 156 3.79 -17.88 20.06
C VAL A 156 3.78 -17.80 18.54
N MET A 157 4.85 -17.27 17.95
CA MET A 157 4.98 -17.23 16.49
C MET A 157 5.02 -18.66 15.93
N SER A 158 4.22 -18.95 14.92
CA SER A 158 4.19 -20.24 14.23
C SER A 158 5.44 -20.45 13.37
N ARG A 159 5.62 -21.64 12.80
CA ARG A 159 6.69 -21.87 11.81
C ARG A 159 6.55 -20.95 10.60
N GLU A 160 5.33 -20.77 10.11
CA GLU A 160 5.04 -19.90 8.97
C GLU A 160 5.36 -18.44 9.28
N GLY A 161 4.94 -17.94 10.45
CA GLY A 161 5.27 -16.58 10.90
C GLY A 161 6.78 -16.34 11.04
N ARG A 162 7.54 -17.36 11.48
CA ARG A 162 9.00 -17.29 11.54
C ARG A 162 9.63 -17.27 10.15
N LEU A 163 9.10 -18.03 9.19
CA LEU A 163 9.60 -18.05 7.81
C LEU A 163 9.30 -16.72 7.09
N ASP A 164 8.08 -16.21 7.20
CA ASP A 164 7.71 -14.87 6.69
C ASP A 164 8.62 -13.79 7.28
N THR A 165 8.86 -13.86 8.59
CA THR A 165 9.76 -12.91 9.27
C THR A 165 11.19 -13.02 8.77
N ALA A 166 11.70 -14.24 8.64
CA ALA A 166 13.05 -14.48 8.11
C ALA A 166 13.19 -13.94 6.68
N GLU A 167 12.21 -14.18 5.81
CA GLU A 167 12.21 -13.66 4.43
C GLU A 167 12.24 -12.13 4.41
N ARG A 168 11.34 -11.47 5.16
CA ARG A 168 11.31 -10.00 5.24
C ARG A 168 12.59 -9.39 5.78
N TRP A 169 13.21 -10.01 6.79
CA TRP A 169 14.47 -9.52 7.36
C TRP A 169 15.65 -9.77 6.42
N GLN A 170 15.70 -10.93 5.76
CA GLN A 170 16.75 -11.26 4.79
C GLN A 170 16.73 -10.32 3.58
N LEU A 171 15.55 -9.96 3.10
CA LEU A 171 15.37 -9.03 1.97
C LEU A 171 15.38 -7.54 2.39
N GLY A 172 15.45 -7.27 3.70
CA GLY A 172 15.35 -5.92 4.26
C GLY A 172 16.67 -5.14 4.27
N GLU A 173 16.63 -3.94 4.83
CA GLU A 173 17.79 -3.02 4.93
C GLU A 173 18.93 -3.55 5.81
N THR A 174 18.64 -4.53 6.66
CA THR A 174 19.61 -5.23 7.51
C THR A 174 19.89 -6.64 7.04
N GLY A 175 19.55 -6.95 5.78
CA GLY A 175 19.89 -8.19 5.08
C GLY A 175 21.29 -8.17 4.44
N PRO A 176 21.79 -9.32 3.97
CA PRO A 176 23.14 -9.42 3.40
C PRO A 176 23.29 -8.79 2.01
N ASP A 177 22.17 -8.59 1.30
CA ASP A 177 22.18 -8.13 -0.09
C ASP A 177 22.21 -6.61 -0.25
N THR A 178 22.25 -5.87 0.85
CA THR A 178 22.35 -4.41 0.78
C THR A 178 23.70 -3.95 0.24
N ALA A 179 23.74 -2.76 -0.35
CA ALA A 179 24.99 -2.16 -0.80
C ALA A 179 26.01 -2.05 0.34
N MET A 180 25.58 -1.66 1.54
CA MET A 180 26.44 -1.61 2.74
C MET A 180 27.01 -2.99 3.08
N ALA A 181 26.16 -4.01 3.16
CA ALA A 181 26.59 -5.37 3.52
C ALA A 181 27.57 -5.97 2.51
N ARG A 182 27.35 -5.78 1.21
CA ARG A 182 28.24 -6.28 0.15
C ARG A 182 29.61 -5.61 0.12
N HIS A 183 29.73 -4.37 0.62
CA HIS A 183 31.00 -3.65 0.70
C HIS A 183 31.62 -3.71 2.09
N ALA A 184 30.94 -4.35 3.05
CA ALA A 184 31.47 -4.48 4.40
C ALA A 184 32.66 -5.45 4.40
N PRO A 185 33.69 -5.15 5.22
CA PRO A 185 34.90 -5.98 5.29
C PRO A 185 34.67 -7.32 6.00
N ALA A 186 33.61 -7.42 6.81
CA ALA A 186 33.22 -8.62 7.55
C ALA A 186 31.73 -8.61 7.90
N HIS A 187 31.21 -9.76 8.30
CA HIS A 187 29.79 -9.97 8.57
C HIS A 187 29.46 -9.90 10.06
N CYS A 188 28.20 -9.60 10.39
CA CYS A 188 27.70 -9.48 11.75
C CYS A 188 27.94 -10.75 12.57
N GLY A 189 27.88 -11.95 11.97
CA GLY A 189 28.12 -13.21 12.68
C GLY A 189 29.51 -13.36 13.30
N THR A 190 30.49 -12.56 12.88
CA THR A 190 31.84 -12.52 13.46
C THR A 190 32.11 -11.25 14.27
N CYS A 191 31.13 -10.35 14.37
CA CYS A 191 31.28 -9.06 15.03
C CYS A 191 31.07 -9.19 16.54
N GLY A 192 31.95 -8.61 17.35
CA GLY A 192 31.83 -8.62 18.81
C GLY A 192 30.60 -7.87 19.37
N PHE A 193 29.94 -7.05 18.54
CA PHE A 193 28.70 -6.35 18.91
C PHE A 193 27.42 -7.08 18.49
N TYR A 194 27.54 -8.31 17.95
CA TYR A 194 26.39 -9.11 17.55
C TYR A 194 25.83 -9.89 18.74
N LEU A 195 24.56 -9.63 19.05
CA LEU A 195 23.82 -10.35 20.09
C LEU A 195 22.91 -11.38 19.42
N PRO A 196 23.16 -12.69 19.53
CA PRO A 196 22.33 -13.70 18.87
C PRO A 196 20.90 -13.69 19.42
N LEU A 197 19.92 -13.90 18.55
CA LEU A 197 18.55 -14.17 18.99
C LEU A 197 18.44 -15.54 19.65
N ALA A 198 17.34 -15.78 20.36
CA ALA A 198 17.00 -17.10 20.88
C ALA A 198 16.19 -17.94 19.87
N GLY A 199 16.16 -19.25 20.09
CA GLY A 199 15.31 -20.17 19.35
C GLY A 199 15.72 -20.37 17.88
N SER A 200 14.76 -20.76 17.04
CA SER A 200 15.06 -21.26 15.68
C SER A 200 15.56 -20.19 14.70
N LEU A 201 15.44 -18.90 15.01
CA LEU A 201 15.97 -17.80 14.18
C LEU A 201 17.42 -17.43 14.54
N ALA A 202 17.94 -17.92 15.68
CA ALA A 202 19.28 -17.63 16.18
C ALA A 202 20.40 -17.94 15.19
N ALA A 203 20.20 -18.93 14.32
CA ALA A 203 21.19 -19.34 13.33
C ALA A 203 21.39 -18.30 12.21
N ALA A 204 20.40 -17.44 11.96
CA ALA A 204 20.41 -16.50 10.83
C ALA A 204 20.31 -15.03 11.27
N PHE A 205 19.86 -14.73 12.49
CA PHE A 205 19.56 -13.36 12.92
C PHE A 205 19.96 -13.07 14.36
N GLY A 206 20.37 -11.82 14.59
CA GLY A 206 20.77 -11.26 15.89
C GLY A 206 20.40 -9.79 15.97
N ALA A 207 20.71 -9.13 17.08
CA ALA A 207 20.63 -7.68 17.21
C ALA A 207 22.03 -7.06 17.15
N CYS A 208 22.16 -5.90 16.50
CA CYS A 208 23.37 -5.10 16.58
C CYS A 208 23.32 -4.22 17.84
N ALA A 209 24.40 -4.24 18.62
CA ALA A 209 24.57 -3.40 19.82
C ALA A 209 25.68 -2.36 19.69
N ASN A 210 26.13 -2.09 18.46
CA ASN A 210 27.15 -1.08 18.21
C ASN A 210 26.49 0.29 18.01
N SER A 211 26.63 1.19 18.97
CA SER A 211 26.00 2.51 18.99
C SER A 211 26.39 3.43 17.82
N ILE A 212 27.52 3.17 17.14
CA ILE A 212 27.93 3.93 15.95
C ILE A 212 27.45 3.30 14.64
N ALA A 213 26.90 2.07 14.68
CA ALA A 213 26.35 1.43 13.49
C ALA A 213 24.94 1.93 13.21
N ASN A 214 24.59 2.10 11.94
CA ASN A 214 23.23 2.45 11.51
C ASN A 214 22.17 1.43 11.96
N SER A 215 22.60 0.21 12.26
CA SER A 215 21.75 -0.90 12.68
C SER A 215 21.65 -1.05 14.20
N ASP A 216 22.21 -0.14 15.01
CA ASP A 216 22.11 -0.20 16.48
C ASP A 216 20.66 -0.40 16.94
N GLY A 217 20.46 -1.35 17.85
CA GLY A 217 19.13 -1.72 18.35
C GLY A 217 18.20 -2.39 17.33
N ARG A 218 18.67 -2.69 16.11
CA ARG A 218 17.90 -3.39 15.07
C ARG A 218 18.30 -4.85 14.95
N ILE A 219 17.36 -5.65 14.45
CA ILE A 219 17.65 -7.01 14.02
C ILE A 219 18.46 -6.99 12.72
N VAL A 220 19.52 -7.78 12.66
CA VAL A 220 20.42 -7.92 11.51
C VAL A 220 20.57 -9.39 11.14
N SER A 221 20.70 -9.65 9.83
CA SER A 221 21.15 -10.97 9.36
C SER A 221 22.57 -11.24 9.85
N VAL A 222 22.88 -12.49 10.14
CA VAL A 222 24.24 -12.95 10.48
C VAL A 222 25.23 -12.65 9.35
N GLU A 223 24.74 -12.59 8.11
CA GLU A 223 25.51 -12.27 6.90
C GLU A 223 25.47 -10.78 6.55
N HIS A 224 24.71 -9.95 7.28
CA HIS A 224 24.77 -8.50 7.11
C HIS A 224 26.16 -7.97 7.45
N GLY A 225 26.52 -6.79 6.96
CA GLY A 225 27.80 -6.17 7.28
C GLY A 225 27.70 -4.65 7.26
N CYS A 226 28.59 -3.99 8.01
CA CYS A 226 28.73 -2.54 7.99
C CYS A 226 30.19 -2.12 8.22
N GLY A 227 30.47 -0.82 8.01
CA GLY A 227 31.78 -0.23 8.27
C GLY A 227 32.16 -0.07 9.75
N ALA A 228 31.32 -0.53 10.69
CA ALA A 228 31.58 -0.46 12.13
C ALA A 228 31.78 -1.87 12.75
N HIS A 229 32.35 -2.79 12.00
CA HIS A 229 32.69 -4.12 12.49
C HIS A 229 33.77 -4.04 13.60
N SER A 230 33.67 -4.87 14.64
CA SER A 230 34.58 -4.80 15.82
C SER A 230 36.06 -5.02 15.46
N GLU A 231 36.31 -5.83 14.44
CA GLU A 231 37.66 -6.15 13.94
C GLU A 231 38.13 -5.25 12.80
N LEU A 232 37.40 -4.18 12.45
CA LEU A 232 37.83 -3.28 11.38
C LEU A 232 39.05 -2.47 11.82
N VAL A 233 40.16 -2.63 11.09
CA VAL A 233 41.38 -1.82 11.22
C VAL A 233 41.56 -1.01 9.94
N ILE A 234 41.63 0.32 10.08
CA ILE A 234 41.99 1.21 8.98
C ILE A 234 43.44 1.65 9.22
N GLU A 235 44.35 1.28 8.33
CA GLU A 235 45.68 1.85 8.32
C GLU A 235 45.59 3.31 7.85
N VAL A 236 45.70 4.23 8.81
CA VAL A 236 45.76 5.65 8.48
C VAL A 236 47.19 5.94 8.01
N ALA A 237 47.42 5.90 6.69
CA ALA A 237 48.64 6.42 6.12
C ALA A 237 48.78 7.89 6.58
N SER A 238 49.86 8.18 7.31
CA SER A 238 50.09 9.48 7.91
C SER A 238 50.08 10.57 6.84
N LEU A 239 49.09 11.48 6.90
CA LEU A 239 49.06 12.72 6.10
C LEU A 239 50.14 13.74 6.52
N SER A 240 51.22 13.30 7.15
CA SER A 240 52.26 14.15 7.73
C SER A 240 53.59 14.09 6.97
N GLU A 241 53.59 13.77 5.68
CA GLU A 241 54.69 14.21 4.82
C GLU A 241 54.31 15.58 4.25
N PRO A 242 54.89 16.68 4.73
CA PRO A 242 54.73 17.96 4.07
C PRO A 242 55.33 17.83 2.66
N VAL A 243 54.46 17.83 1.66
CA VAL A 243 54.89 17.95 0.26
C VAL A 243 55.29 19.40 0.03
N GLY A 244 56.59 19.68 0.12
CA GLY A 244 57.21 20.91 -0.38
C GLY A 244 58.00 21.70 0.66
N GLU A 245 59.24 22.06 0.32
CA GLU A 245 59.98 23.13 0.99
C GLU A 245 59.19 24.44 0.84
N ILE A 246 58.90 25.10 1.97
CA ILE A 246 58.40 26.46 1.98
C ILE A 246 59.58 27.35 1.56
N TYR A 247 59.50 27.99 0.40
CA TYR A 247 60.47 28.99 -0.05
C TYR A 247 60.08 30.35 0.58
N GLU A 248 60.92 30.89 1.46
CA GLU A 248 60.73 32.24 2.04
C GLU A 248 61.36 33.30 1.12
N ASP A 249 60.55 34.20 0.57
CA ASP A 249 60.93 35.25 -0.40
C ASP A 249 61.63 36.48 0.24
N GLU A 250 62.40 36.33 1.32
CA GLU A 250 63.05 37.47 2.02
C GLU A 250 64.56 37.65 1.74
N GLN A 251 65.01 37.45 0.49
CA GLN A 251 66.36 37.91 0.08
C GLN A 251 66.34 38.64 -1.26
N PHE A 252 65.89 39.89 -1.24
CA PHE A 252 66.36 40.92 -2.17
C PHE A 252 66.83 42.13 -1.35
N VAL A 253 68.15 42.23 -1.19
CA VAL A 253 68.87 43.48 -0.86
C VAL A 253 69.95 43.69 -1.91
#